data_AF-A0A955ZCG6-F1
#
_entry.id   AF-A0A955ZCG6-F1
#
_cell.length_a   1.000
_cell.length_b   1.000
_cell.length_c   1.000
_cell.angle_alpha   90.00
_cell.angle_beta   90.00
_cell.angle_gamma   90.00
#
_symmetry.space_group_name_H-M   'P 1'
#
loop_
_entity.id
_entity.type
_entity.pdbx_description
1 polymer ?
#
loop_
_entity_poly.entity_id
_entity_poly.type
_entity_poly.pdbx_seq_one_letter_code
_entity_poly.pdbx_strand_id
1 'polypeptide(L)'
;MKPPVKHRKDGGHAFIRDPEGGAAHSRDALAEGLAETFLESATSGEEQAEEVMNELVSEELGGPFLEEAIPLEPETSRPPRRKHRRR
;
A
#
# COMPACT_ATOMS: atom_id res chain seq x y z
N MET A 1 -34.00 -4.93 16.11
CA MET A 1 -32.72 -4.92 16.86
C MET A 1 -31.71 -4.12 16.05
N LYS A 2 -31.00 -3.15 16.63
CA LYS A 2 -29.96 -2.37 15.94
C LYS A 2 -28.61 -3.11 16.04
N PRO A 3 -27.82 -3.20 14.95
CA PRO A 3 -26.51 -3.86 15.00
C PRO A 3 -25.52 -3.07 15.88
N PRO A 4 -24.54 -3.75 16.50
CA PRO A 4 -23.54 -3.11 17.34
C PRO A 4 -22.63 -2.18 16.52
N VAL A 5 -22.40 -0.97 17.02
CA VAL A 5 -21.53 0.03 16.38
C VAL A 5 -20.08 -0.44 16.48
N LYS A 6 -19.46 -0.77 15.35
CA LYS A 6 -18.04 -1.16 15.27
C LYS A 6 -17.18 0.06 15.59
N HIS A 7 -16.49 0.05 16.73
CA HIS A 7 -15.59 1.14 17.14
C HIS A 7 -14.39 1.20 16.19
N ARG A 8 -14.28 2.28 15.41
CA ARG A 8 -13.10 2.59 14.61
C ARG A 8 -11.95 3.04 15.53
N LYS A 9 -10.72 2.59 15.22
CA LYS A 9 -9.51 2.95 15.98
C LYS A 9 -9.12 4.42 15.78
N ASP A 10 -9.36 4.95 14.58
CA ASP A 10 -9.38 6.39 14.34
C ASP A 10 -10.74 6.91 14.81
N GLY A 11 -10.81 7.94 15.65
CA GLY A 11 -12.10 8.38 16.21
C GLY A 11 -13.01 9.10 15.20
N GLY A 12 -12.92 8.75 13.91
CA GLY A 12 -13.75 9.27 12.82
C GLY A 12 -13.49 10.73 12.47
N HIS A 13 -12.37 11.30 12.93
CA HIS A 13 -12.00 12.71 12.71
C HIS A 13 -10.91 12.87 11.63
N ALA A 14 -10.81 11.93 10.70
CA ALA A 14 -9.91 12.04 9.56
C ALA A 14 -10.28 13.20 8.61
N PHE A 15 -11.52 13.69 8.68
CA PHE A 15 -12.02 14.80 7.86
C PHE A 15 -12.11 16.09 8.66
N ILE A 16 -11.89 17.21 7.96
CA ILE A 16 -12.10 18.55 8.50
C ILE A 16 -13.57 18.65 8.94
N ARG A 17 -13.79 19.03 10.20
CA ARG A 17 -15.13 19.23 10.75
C ARG A 17 -15.65 20.59 10.32
N ASP A 18 -16.95 20.64 10.00
CA ASP A 18 -17.63 21.91 9.82
C ASP A 18 -17.58 22.70 11.15
N PRO A 19 -17.21 24.00 11.15
CA PRO A 19 -17.30 24.85 12.34
C PRO A 19 -18.69 24.93 12.96
N GLU A 20 -19.77 24.70 12.20
CA GLU A 20 -21.15 24.63 12.72
C GLU A 20 -21.52 23.23 13.27
N GLY A 21 -20.61 22.27 13.15
CA GLY A 21 -20.77 20.90 13.65
C GLY A 21 -21.39 19.98 12.61
N GLY A 22 -20.60 19.00 12.15
CA GLY A 22 -21.04 18.02 11.16
C GLY A 22 -19.95 17.68 10.16
N ALA A 23 -20.32 16.95 9.11
CA ALA A 23 -19.45 16.76 7.97
C ALA A 23 -19.25 18.12 7.26
N ALA A 24 -18.03 18.43 6.82
CA ALA A 24 -17.79 19.64 6.06
C ALA A 24 -18.61 19.61 4.75
N HIS A 25 -19.36 20.68 4.51
CA HIS A 25 -20.11 20.88 3.27
C HIS A 25 -19.39 21.89 2.38
N SER A 26 -19.15 21.53 1.12
CA SER A 26 -18.68 22.46 0.09
C SER A 26 -19.85 22.91 -0.78
N ARG A 27 -19.89 24.20 -1.15
CA ARG A 27 -20.86 24.75 -2.12
C ARG A 27 -20.34 24.77 -3.56
N ASP A 28 -19.16 24.19 -3.78
CA ASP A 28 -18.53 24.13 -5.10
C ASP A 28 -19.08 22.96 -5.90
N ALA A 29 -19.66 23.25 -7.06
CA ALA A 29 -20.21 22.25 -7.98
C ALA A 29 -19.13 21.27 -8.49
N LEU A 30 -17.87 21.72 -8.61
CA LEU A 30 -16.77 20.84 -8.97
C LEU A 30 -16.48 19.83 -7.84
N ALA A 31 -16.52 20.29 -6.59
CA ALA A 31 -16.30 19.44 -5.43
C ALA A 31 -17.39 18.38 -5.27
N GLU A 32 -18.65 18.73 -5.56
CA GLU A 32 -19.78 17.81 -5.59
C GLU A 32 -19.57 16.70 -6.63
N GLY A 33 -19.27 17.06 -7.88
CA GLY A 33 -19.04 16.07 -8.94
C GLY A 33 -17.84 15.14 -8.67
N LEU A 34 -16.76 15.67 -8.09
CA LEU A 34 -15.61 14.84 -7.69
C LEU A 34 -15.96 13.86 -6.57
N ALA A 35 -16.74 14.31 -5.57
CA ALA A 35 -17.14 13.46 -4.46
C ALA A 35 -18.08 12.33 -4.91
N GLU A 36 -19.04 12.62 -5.78
CA GLU A 36 -19.96 11.62 -6.34
C GLU A 36 -19.20 10.60 -7.19
N THR A 37 -18.31 11.05 -8.08
CA THR A 37 -17.50 10.17 -8.93
C THR A 37 -16.60 9.25 -8.09
N PHE A 38 -15.99 9.77 -7.02
CA PHE A 38 -15.18 8.95 -6.12
C PHE A 38 -16.02 7.92 -5.38
N LEU A 39 -17.19 8.30 -4.87
CA LEU A 39 -18.11 7.37 -4.19
C LEU A 39 -18.58 6.27 -5.13
N GLU A 40 -18.92 6.62 -6.37
CA GLU A 40 -19.29 5.66 -7.40
C GLU A 40 -18.14 4.68 -7.67
N SER A 41 -16.93 5.18 -7.95
CA SER A 41 -15.74 4.35 -8.16
C SER A 41 -15.40 3.46 -6.96
N ALA A 42 -15.50 3.98 -5.73
CA ALA A 42 -15.15 3.24 -4.53
C ALA A 42 -16.19 2.17 -4.13
N THR A 43 -17.42 2.26 -4.65
CA THR A 43 -18.53 1.37 -4.28
C THR A 43 -19.11 0.56 -5.44
N SER A 44 -18.72 0.85 -6.69
CA SER A 44 -19.19 0.18 -7.90
C SER A 44 -18.78 -1.30 -7.96
N GLY A 45 -17.77 -1.71 -7.20
CA GLY A 45 -17.25 -3.08 -7.22
C GLY A 45 -16.59 -3.43 -8.54
N GLU A 46 -16.01 -2.43 -9.24
CA GLU A 46 -15.21 -2.66 -10.45
C GLU A 46 -13.95 -3.48 -10.13
N GLU A 47 -14.07 -4.79 -10.24
CA GLU A 47 -12.99 -5.79 -10.09
C GLU A 47 -11.77 -5.46 -10.98
N GLN A 48 -11.98 -4.80 -12.12
CA GLN A 48 -10.92 -4.36 -13.04
C GLN A 48 -10.04 -3.23 -12.49
N ALA A 49 -10.58 -2.33 -11.66
CA ALA A 49 -9.77 -1.28 -11.04
C ALA A 49 -8.90 -1.86 -9.91
N GLU A 50 -9.42 -2.87 -9.19
CA GLU A 50 -8.66 -3.59 -8.16
C GLU A 50 -7.52 -4.40 -8.76
N GLU A 51 -7.70 -5.09 -9.89
CA GLU A 51 -6.61 -5.85 -10.54
C GLU A 51 -5.46 -4.94 -10.98
N VAL A 52 -5.75 -3.78 -11.56
CA VAL A 52 -4.73 -2.81 -12.00
C VAL A 52 -4.07 -2.12 -10.81
N MET A 53 -4.82 -1.78 -9.75
CA MET A 53 -4.23 -1.18 -8.54
C MET A 53 -3.38 -2.14 -7.72
N ASN A 54 -3.70 -3.44 -7.76
CA ASN A 54 -2.94 -4.48 -7.07
C ASN A 54 -1.82 -5.09 -7.97
N GLU A 55 -1.62 -4.55 -9.17
CA GLU A 55 -0.53 -4.95 -10.04
C GLU A 55 0.81 -4.54 -9.43
N LEU A 56 1.72 -5.50 -9.32
CA LEU A 56 3.04 -5.25 -8.76
C LEU A 56 3.92 -4.57 -9.83
N VAL A 57 4.12 -3.27 -9.70
CA VAL A 57 4.93 -2.48 -10.63
C VAL A 57 6.41 -2.50 -10.25
N SER A 58 7.28 -2.33 -11.25
CA SER A 58 8.74 -2.34 -11.05
C SER A 58 9.23 -1.25 -10.10
N GLU A 59 8.48 -0.18 -9.97
CA GLU A 59 8.72 0.97 -9.09
C GLU A 59 8.40 0.66 -7.62
N GLU A 60 7.57 -0.35 -7.35
CA GLU A 60 7.29 -0.89 -6.01
C GLU A 60 8.32 -1.94 -5.57
N LEU A 61 9.01 -2.54 -6.54
CA LEU A 61 10.19 -3.35 -6.33
C LEU A 61 11.40 -2.43 -6.08
N GLY A 62 11.97 -2.49 -4.88
CA GLY A 62 13.30 -1.88 -4.63
C GLY A 62 13.30 -0.63 -3.78
N GLY A 63 12.55 -0.60 -2.67
CA GLY A 63 12.84 0.31 -1.56
C GLY A 63 14.32 0.19 -1.10
N PRO A 64 14.87 1.18 -0.37
CA PRO A 64 16.31 1.31 -0.09
C PRO A 64 16.96 0.17 0.73
N PHE A 65 16.17 -0.85 1.10
CA PHE A 65 16.58 -2.02 1.88
C PHE A 65 16.31 -3.36 1.16
N LEU A 66 15.81 -3.35 -0.07
CA LEU A 66 15.64 -4.58 -0.85
C LEU A 66 16.98 -4.98 -1.45
N GLU A 67 17.66 -5.89 -0.76
CA GLU A 67 18.69 -6.73 -1.34
C GLU A 67 18.00 -7.62 -2.37
N GLU A 68 17.88 -7.17 -3.63
CA GLU A 68 17.54 -8.09 -4.73
C GLU A 68 18.34 -9.35 -4.52
N ALA A 69 17.66 -10.49 -4.39
CA ALA A 69 18.26 -11.77 -4.03
C ALA A 69 19.50 -11.97 -4.90
N ILE A 70 20.66 -11.64 -4.33
CA ILE A 70 21.95 -11.76 -4.98
C ILE A 70 21.97 -13.22 -5.41
N PRO A 71 22.10 -13.55 -6.70
CA PRO A 71 22.25 -14.92 -7.09
C PRO A 71 23.39 -15.44 -6.24
N LEU A 72 23.10 -16.40 -5.37
CA LEU A 72 24.12 -17.16 -4.68
C LEU A 72 24.84 -17.89 -5.80
N GLU A 73 25.85 -17.24 -6.38
CA GLU A 73 26.79 -17.86 -7.28
C GLU A 73 27.20 -19.16 -6.59
N PRO A 74 26.89 -20.33 -7.19
CA PRO A 74 27.34 -21.56 -6.60
C PRO A 74 28.87 -21.45 -6.55
N GLU A 75 29.42 -21.47 -5.34
CA GLU A 75 30.86 -21.48 -5.06
C GLU A 75 31.48 -22.74 -5.69
N THR A 76 31.62 -22.73 -7.02
CA THR A 76 32.33 -23.76 -7.75
C THR A 76 33.80 -23.38 -7.72
N SER A 77 34.56 -24.18 -6.99
CA SER A 77 36.02 -24.30 -7.06
C SER A 77 36.84 -23.26 -6.30
N ARG A 78 36.74 -23.28 -4.97
CA ARG A 78 37.91 -22.93 -4.14
C ARG A 78 38.91 -24.10 -4.20
N PRO A 79 40.16 -23.92 -4.67
CA PRO A 79 41.13 -25.01 -4.67
C PRO A 79 41.55 -25.37 -3.24
N PRO A 80 41.89 -26.64 -2.96
CA PRO A 80 42.19 -27.08 -1.60
C PRO A 80 43.45 -26.37 -1.07
N ARG A 81 43.36 -25.82 0.14
CA ARG A 81 44.50 -25.18 0.81
C ARG A 81 45.61 -26.22 1.04
N ARG A 82 46.76 -26.01 0.40
CA ARG A 82 47.99 -26.78 0.66
C ARG A 82 48.31 -26.71 2.14
N LYS A 83 48.24 -27.85 2.84
CA LYS A 83 48.76 -27.94 4.21
C LYS A 83 50.28 -27.83 4.14
N HIS A 84 50.85 -26.76 4.70
CA HIS A 84 52.28 -26.73 4.95
C HIS A 84 52.60 -27.78 6.01
N ARG A 85 53.30 -28.84 5.60
CA ARG A 85 54.01 -29.74 6.52
C ARG A 85 55.04 -28.89 7.25
N ARG A 86 54.78 -28.59 8.52
CA ARG A 86 55.83 -28.17 9.45
C ARG A 86 56.79 -29.37 9.57
N ARG A 87 58.06 -29.12 9.25
CA ARG A 87 59.17 -30.05 9.54
C ARG A 87 59.42 -30.09 11.03
#